data_AF-A0A2V9P2H0-F1
#
_entry.id   AF-A0A2V9P2H0-F1
#
_cell.length_a   1.000
_cell.length_b   1.000
_cell.length_c   1.000
_cell.angle_alpha   90.00
_cell.angle_beta   90.00
_cell.angle_gamma   90.00
#
_symmetry.space_group_name_H-M   'P 1'
#
loop_
_entity.id
_entity.type
_entity.pdbx_description
1 polymer ?
#
loop_
_entity_poly.entity_id
_entity_poly.type
_entity_poly.pdbx_seq_one_letter_code
_entity_poly.pdbx_strand_id
1 'polypeptide(L)'
;KELDQAGVDLTNARNQYEIAQKHLDALNAVGKQQTLKSAKGQLESAQGKYQGAAAQLGYSEVRSPINGIITDRPLYPGEMAAAGTPLLTVMDISTVTARAHIPQQSAALLKSGNQAKITVPGLDQPMTGKVSLV
;
A
#
# COMPACT_ATOMS: atom_id res chain seq x y z
N LYS A 1 -21.18 -8.18 11.11
CA LYS A 1 -22.10 -8.29 9.95
C LYS A 1 -21.35 -8.19 8.63
N GLU A 2 -20.72 -7.07 8.27
CA GLU A 2 -19.97 -6.98 7.00
C GLU A 2 -18.66 -7.79 7.00
N LEU A 3 -17.92 -7.81 8.13
CA LEU A 3 -16.72 -8.64 8.28
C LEU A 3 -17.03 -10.14 8.20
N ASP A 4 -18.11 -10.58 8.85
CA ASP A 4 -18.55 -12.00 8.80
C ASP A 4 -18.92 -12.41 7.38
N GLN A 5 -19.61 -11.54 6.64
CA GLN A 5 -19.97 -11.77 5.24
C GLN A 5 -18.72 -11.84 4.34
N ALA A 6 -17.79 -10.90 4.50
CA ALA A 6 -16.53 -10.90 3.75
C ALA A 6 -15.70 -12.17 4.00
N GLY A 7 -15.70 -12.69 5.24
CA GLY A 7 -15.06 -13.96 5.59
C GLY A 7 -15.71 -15.18 4.93
N VAL A 8 -17.05 -15.21 4.87
CA VAL A 8 -17.80 -16.25 4.16
C VAL A 8 -17.51 -16.19 2.65
N ASP A 9 -17.49 -15.00 2.07
CA ASP A 9 -17.21 -14.80 0.64
C ASP A 9 -15.78 -15.21 0.27
N LEU A 10 -14.79 -14.90 1.11
CA LEU A 10 -13.41 -15.39 0.94
C LEU A 10 -13.35 -16.91 0.97
N THR A 11 -14.06 -17.54 1.91
CA THR A 11 -14.08 -19.01 2.05
C THR A 11 -14.71 -19.66 0.80
N ASN A 12 -15.82 -19.11 0.32
CA ASN A 12 -16.47 -19.57 -0.91
C ASN A 12 -15.58 -19.40 -2.13
N ALA A 13 -14.93 -18.24 -2.28
CA ALA A 13 -14.03 -17.96 -3.40
C ALA A 13 -12.78 -18.85 -3.37
N ARG A 14 -12.24 -19.13 -2.17
CA ARG A 14 -11.13 -20.06 -1.97
C ARG A 14 -11.52 -21.48 -2.41
N ASN A 15 -12.68 -21.97 -1.98
CA ASN A 15 -13.17 -23.29 -2.37
C ASN A 15 -13.32 -23.40 -3.90
N GLN A 16 -13.87 -22.36 -4.56
CA GLN A 16 -13.99 -22.32 -6.02
C GLN A 16 -12.63 -22.33 -6.72
N TYR A 17 -11.65 -21.58 -6.21
CA TYR A 17 -10.27 -21.60 -6.72
C TYR A 17 -9.63 -22.97 -6.58
N GLU A 18 -9.75 -23.61 -5.42
CA GLU A 18 -9.21 -24.96 -5.18
C GLU A 18 -9.87 -26.02 -6.08
N ILE A 19 -11.18 -25.92 -6.32
CA ILE A 19 -11.91 -26.78 -7.26
C ILE A 19 -11.40 -26.57 -8.70
N ALA A 20 -11.27 -25.32 -9.14
CA ALA A 20 -10.78 -24.99 -10.49
C ALA A 20 -9.34 -25.45 -10.70
N GLN A 21 -8.49 -25.34 -9.67
CA GLN A 21 -7.11 -25.83 -9.69
C GLN A 21 -7.07 -27.35 -9.87
N LYS A 22 -7.80 -28.09 -9.02
CA LYS A 22 -7.90 -29.55 -9.12
C LYS A 22 -8.48 -29.98 -10.47
N HIS A 23 -9.44 -29.23 -11.02
CA HIS A 23 -10.01 -29.50 -12.33
C HIS A 23 -8.97 -29.34 -13.45
N LEU A 24 -8.16 -28.27 -13.43
CA LEU A 24 -7.06 -28.08 -14.37
C LEU A 24 -6.02 -29.19 -14.26
N ASP A 25 -5.65 -29.58 -13.03
CA ASP A 25 -4.67 -30.64 -12.77
C ASP A 25 -5.14 -32.00 -13.30
N ALA A 26 -6.42 -32.33 -13.11
CA ALA A 26 -7.03 -33.53 -13.66
C ALA A 26 -7.02 -33.55 -15.19
N LEU A 27 -7.23 -32.40 -15.83
CA LEU A 27 -7.24 -32.28 -17.29
C LEU A 27 -5.84 -32.27 -17.91
N ASN A 28 -4.83 -31.80 -17.18
CA ASN A 28 -3.42 -31.87 -17.60
C ASN A 28 -2.97 -33.32 -17.88
N ALA A 29 -3.52 -34.29 -17.15
CA ALA A 29 -3.24 -35.71 -17.38
C ALA A 29 -3.88 -36.29 -18.67
N VAL A 30 -4.90 -35.61 -19.23
CA VAL A 30 -5.73 -36.14 -20.35
C VAL A 30 -5.39 -35.49 -21.71
N GLY A 31 -4.64 -34.38 -21.73
CA GLY A 31 -3.91 -33.89 -22.92
C GLY A 31 -4.72 -33.16 -24.01
N LYS A 32 -5.99 -32.77 -23.78
CA LYS A 32 -6.77 -32.00 -24.77
C LYS A 32 -6.52 -30.49 -24.65
N GLN A 33 -5.77 -29.92 -25.59
CA GLN A 33 -5.32 -28.51 -25.56
C GLN A 33 -6.45 -27.48 -25.43
N GLN A 34 -7.59 -27.69 -26.09
CA GLN A 34 -8.74 -26.79 -25.98
C GLN A 34 -9.40 -26.83 -24.59
N THR A 35 -9.52 -28.03 -24.01
CA THR A 35 -10.07 -28.22 -22.68
C THR A 35 -9.14 -27.63 -21.62
N LEU A 36 -7.83 -27.76 -21.80
CA LEU A 36 -6.82 -27.12 -20.95
C LEU A 36 -6.88 -25.60 -20.99
N LYS A 37 -7.05 -25.00 -22.17
CA LYS A 37 -7.19 -23.56 -22.31
C LYS A 37 -8.44 -23.03 -21.58
N SER A 38 -9.56 -23.74 -21.72
CA SER A 38 -10.80 -23.41 -21.00
C SER A 38 -10.63 -23.52 -19.47
N ALA A 39 -10.06 -24.64 -19.00
CA ALA A 39 -9.82 -24.86 -17.57
C ALA A 39 -8.84 -23.83 -16.98
N LYS A 40 -7.82 -23.43 -17.72
CA LYS A 40 -6.90 -22.35 -17.31
C LYS A 40 -7.62 -21.01 -17.16
N GLY A 41 -8.51 -20.66 -18.10
CA GLY A 41 -9.32 -19.44 -17.99
C GLY A 41 -10.29 -19.48 -16.81
N GLN A 42 -10.85 -20.65 -16.49
CA GLN A 42 -11.68 -20.83 -15.29
C GLN A 42 -10.86 -20.67 -14.01
N LEU A 43 -9.66 -21.23 -13.95
CA LEU A 43 -8.74 -21.05 -12.84
C LEU A 43 -8.37 -19.58 -12.64
N GLU A 44 -8.01 -18.87 -13.70
CA GLU A 44 -7.67 -17.44 -13.67
C GLU A 44 -8.86 -16.60 -13.19
N SER A 45 -10.07 -16.90 -13.67
CA SER A 45 -11.30 -16.26 -13.19
C SER A 45 -11.55 -16.51 -11.70
N ALA A 46 -11.39 -17.75 -11.24
CA ALA A 46 -11.57 -18.11 -9.84
C ALA A 46 -10.48 -17.47 -8.95
N GLN A 47 -9.24 -17.38 -9.45
CA GLN A 47 -8.14 -16.69 -8.78
C GLN A 47 -8.44 -15.20 -8.60
N GLY A 48 -8.93 -14.52 -9.64
CA GLY A 48 -9.34 -13.12 -9.56
C GLY A 48 -10.45 -12.89 -8.53
N LYS A 49 -11.45 -13.78 -8.47
CA LYS A 49 -12.49 -13.75 -7.43
C LYS A 49 -11.94 -13.93 -6.02
N TYR A 50 -11.02 -14.90 -5.84
CA TYR A 50 -10.35 -15.13 -4.56
C TYR A 50 -9.55 -13.92 -4.11
N GLN A 51 -8.75 -13.31 -5.00
CA GLN A 51 -7.98 -12.11 -4.70
C GLN A 51 -8.88 -10.91 -4.36
N GLY A 52 -9.98 -10.74 -5.08
CA GLY A 52 -10.97 -9.70 -4.79
C GLY A 52 -11.62 -9.87 -3.41
N ALA A 53 -12.07 -11.08 -3.08
CA ALA A 53 -12.64 -11.38 -1.76
C ALA A 53 -11.61 -11.21 -0.63
N ALA A 54 -10.34 -11.58 -0.87
CA ALA A 54 -9.26 -11.39 0.09
C ALA A 54 -8.96 -9.91 0.33
N ALA A 55 -8.96 -9.09 -0.73
CA ALA A 55 -8.80 -7.64 -0.61
C ALA A 55 -9.96 -7.00 0.17
N GLN A 56 -11.20 -7.43 -0.09
CA GLN A 56 -12.38 -6.93 0.63
C GLN A 56 -12.32 -7.25 2.13
N LEU A 57 -11.91 -8.47 2.49
CA LEU A 57 -11.67 -8.81 3.89
C LEU A 57 -10.53 -7.97 4.48
N GLY A 58 -9.46 -7.77 3.72
CA GLY A 58 -8.33 -6.91 4.09
C GLY A 58 -8.72 -5.46 4.39
N TYR A 59 -9.67 -4.89 3.63
CA TYR A 59 -10.18 -3.54 3.89
C TYR A 59 -10.95 -3.40 5.21
N SER A 60 -11.33 -4.50 5.84
CA SER A 60 -11.93 -4.46 7.18
C SER A 60 -10.91 -4.15 8.28
N GLU A 61 -9.62 -4.30 7.99
CA GLU A 61 -8.53 -3.96 8.90
C GLU A 61 -7.72 -2.79 8.34
N VAL A 62 -7.74 -1.67 9.05
CA VAL A 62 -6.97 -0.48 8.65
C VAL A 62 -5.53 -0.67 9.10
N ARG A 63 -4.62 -0.84 8.13
CA ARG A 63 -3.17 -0.97 8.35
C ARG A 63 -2.44 0.24 7.76
N SER A 64 -1.38 0.68 8.44
CA SER A 64 -0.51 1.73 7.89
C SER A 64 0.28 1.18 6.69
N PRO A 65 0.35 1.92 5.56
CA PRO A 65 1.16 1.53 4.41
C PRO A 65 2.67 1.73 4.64
N ILE A 66 3.05 2.51 5.67
CA ILE A 66 4.43 2.84 6.00
C ILE A 66 4.72 2.63 7.49
N ASN A 67 5.99 2.41 7.82
CA ASN A 67 6.47 2.54 9.19
C ASN A 67 6.60 4.04 9.51
N GLY A 68 6.24 4.45 10.72
CA GLY A 68 6.32 5.84 11.13
C GLY A 68 5.64 6.10 12.46
N ILE A 69 5.46 7.37 12.77
CA ILE A 69 4.79 7.85 13.98
C ILE A 69 3.44 8.46 13.59
N ILE A 70 2.41 8.22 14.39
CA ILE A 70 1.10 8.85 14.20
C ILE A 70 1.23 10.32 14.63
N THR A 71 1.11 11.24 13.69
CA THR A 71 1.22 12.69 13.95
C THR A 71 -0.13 13.35 14.15
N ASP A 72 -1.18 12.77 13.57
CA ASP A 72 -2.54 13.30 13.68
C ASP A 72 -3.58 12.17 13.72
N ARG A 73 -4.62 12.36 14.53
CA ARG A 73 -5.76 11.47 14.67
C ARG A 73 -7.03 12.33 14.82
N PRO A 74 -7.63 12.77 13.70
CA PRO A 74 -8.77 13.67 13.73
C PRO A 74 -10.08 12.99 14.19
N LEU A 75 -10.16 11.65 14.17
CA LEU A 75 -11.36 10.93 14.58
C LEU A 75 -11.23 10.27 15.95
N TYR A 76 -12.29 10.36 16.74
CA TYR A 76 -12.42 9.68 18.03
C TYR A 76 -13.32 8.43 17.94
N PRO A 77 -13.14 7.46 18.84
CA PRO A 77 -14.05 6.32 18.94
C PRO A 77 -15.50 6.78 19.11
N GLY A 78 -16.40 6.32 18.24
CA GLY A 78 -17.81 6.69 18.23
C GLY A 78 -18.18 7.73 17.16
N GLU A 79 -17.19 8.37 16.53
CA GLU A 79 -17.43 9.22 15.37
C GLU A 79 -17.52 8.39 14.08
N MET A 80 -18.44 8.77 13.20
CA MET A 80 -18.60 8.10 11.92
C MET A 80 -17.61 8.67 10.91
N ALA A 81 -16.69 7.83 10.43
CA ALA A 81 -15.80 8.20 9.34
C ALA A 81 -16.58 8.30 8.02
N ALA A 82 -16.59 9.48 7.42
CA ALA A 82 -17.05 9.65 6.05
C ALA A 82 -16.01 9.10 5.07
N ALA A 83 -16.48 8.52 3.95
CA ALA A 83 -15.61 8.08 2.89
C ALA A 83 -14.78 9.26 2.34
N GLY A 84 -13.46 9.07 2.26
CA GLY A 84 -12.53 10.09 1.80
C GLY A 84 -11.89 10.94 2.91
N THR A 85 -12.35 10.82 4.17
CA THR A 85 -11.73 11.51 5.30
C THR A 85 -10.56 10.68 5.85
N PRO A 86 -9.36 11.26 6.03
CA PRO A 86 -8.25 10.54 6.65
C PRO A 86 -8.56 10.20 8.11
N LEU A 87 -8.37 8.93 8.48
CA LEU A 87 -8.55 8.47 9.87
C LEU A 87 -7.35 8.83 10.75
N LEU A 88 -6.16 8.72 10.17
CA LEU A 88 -4.87 8.82 10.84
C LEU A 88 -3.84 9.39 9.85
N THR A 89 -2.93 10.22 10.34
CA THR A 89 -1.74 10.64 9.59
C THR A 89 -0.52 9.96 10.19
N VAL A 90 0.18 9.15 9.39
CA VAL A 90 1.44 8.51 9.77
C VAL A 90 2.57 9.19 9.01
N MET A 91 3.61 9.59 9.73
CA MET A 91 4.80 10.24 9.17
C MET A 91 6.05 9.43 9.49
N ASP A 92 6.85 9.13 8.47
CA ASP A 92 8.20 8.64 8.65
C ASP A 92 9.15 9.82 8.89
N ILE A 93 9.78 9.85 10.08
CA ILE A 93 10.73 10.90 10.48
C ILE A 93 12.18 10.42 10.45
N SER A 94 12.45 9.23 9.90
CA SER A 94 13.81 8.69 9.77
C SER A 94 14.69 9.53 8.84
N THR A 95 14.07 10.16 7.84
CA THR A 95 14.71 11.10 6.92
C THR A 95 13.88 12.36 6.81
N VAL A 96 14.47 13.49 7.20
CA VAL A 96 13.80 14.80 7.17
C VAL A 96 14.38 15.63 6.06
N THR A 97 13.52 16.21 5.21
CA THR A 97 13.91 17.12 4.14
C THR A 97 13.52 18.55 4.50
N ALA A 98 14.51 19.43 4.62
CA ALA A 98 14.26 20.86 4.76
C ALA A 98 14.10 21.50 3.37
N ARG A 99 13.00 22.22 3.16
CA ARG A 99 12.77 23.01 1.94
C ARG A 99 13.12 24.47 2.20
N ALA A 100 14.00 25.03 1.38
CA ALA A 100 14.38 26.43 1.42
C ALA A 100 14.05 27.09 0.07
N HIS A 101 13.48 28.30 0.12
CA HIS A 101 13.21 29.09 -1.08
C HIS A 101 14.45 29.93 -1.40
N ILE A 102 15.05 29.71 -2.57
CA ILE A 102 16.29 30.36 -2.98
C ILE A 102 16.05 31.06 -4.33
N PRO A 103 16.49 32.32 -4.51
CA PRO A 103 16.43 32.99 -5.81
C PRO A 103 17.19 32.22 -6.90
N GLN A 104 16.68 32.22 -8.13
CA GLN A 104 17.24 31.46 -9.25
C GLN A 104 18.74 31.75 -9.51
N GLN A 105 19.18 32.99 -9.33
CA GLN A 105 20.57 33.40 -9.48
C GLN A 105 21.51 32.65 -8.53
N SER A 106 21.08 32.46 -7.27
CA SER A 106 21.83 31.73 -6.26
C SER A 106 21.67 30.22 -6.43
N ALA A 107 20.51 29.75 -6.90
CA ALA A 107 20.27 28.34 -7.21
C ALA A 107 21.18 27.83 -8.34
N ALA A 108 21.51 28.67 -9.32
CA ALA A 108 22.42 28.32 -10.42
C ALA A 108 23.86 27.98 -9.95
N LEU A 109 24.26 28.42 -8.76
CA LEU A 109 25.56 28.12 -8.16
C LEU A 109 25.55 26.83 -7.31
N LEU A 110 24.38 26.29 -7.02
CA LEU A 110 24.21 25.08 -6.20
C LEU A 110 24.23 23.82 -7.07
N LYS A 111 24.84 22.76 -6.53
CA LYS A 111 24.86 21.44 -7.16
C LYS A 111 24.29 20.41 -6.20
N SER A 112 23.63 19.39 -6.76
CA SER A 112 23.20 18.23 -6.01
C SER A 112 24.40 17.55 -5.35
N GLY A 113 24.26 17.19 -4.08
CA GLY A 113 25.34 16.60 -3.27
C GLY A 113 26.22 17.62 -2.52
N ASN A 114 26.05 18.93 -2.74
CA ASN A 114 26.74 19.94 -1.95
C ASN A 114 26.44 19.75 -0.46
N GLN A 115 27.46 19.92 0.38
CA GLN A 115 27.28 19.84 1.83
C GLN A 115 26.57 21.09 2.34
N ALA A 116 25.51 20.90 3.11
CA ALA A 116 24.75 21.96 3.74
C ALA A 116 24.78 21.81 5.26
N LYS A 117 24.74 22.94 5.97
CA LYS A 117 24.53 22.99 7.41
C LYS A 117 23.18 23.64 7.66
N ILE A 118 22.35 23.00 8.46
CA ILE A 118 21.02 23.46 8.83
C ILE A 118 21.03 23.73 10.33
N THR A 119 20.72 24.97 10.71
CA THR A 119 20.53 25.35 12.11
C THR A 119 19.04 25.29 12.42
N VAL A 120 18.65 24.48 13.39
CA VAL A 120 17.25 24.33 13.82
C VAL A 120 17.08 25.07 15.14
N PRO A 121 16.08 25.95 15.29
CA PRO A 121 15.80 26.61 16.56
C PRO A 121 15.60 25.56 17.67
N GLY A 122 16.36 25.67 18.77
CA GLY A 122 16.32 24.71 19.88
C GLY A 122 17.39 23.62 19.85
N LEU A 123 18.24 23.57 18.82
CA LEU A 123 19.45 22.74 18.80
C LEU A 123 20.71 23.61 18.80
N ASP A 124 21.63 23.34 19.72
CA ASP A 124 22.91 24.06 19.83
C ASP A 124 23.89 23.72 18.71
N GLN A 125 23.75 22.54 18.09
CA GLN A 125 24.66 22.06 17.05
C GLN A 125 23.96 22.04 15.68
N PRO A 126 24.57 22.62 14.63
CA PRO A 126 24.01 22.59 13.29
C PRO A 126 24.06 21.17 12.73
N MET A 127 22.97 20.74 12.11
CA MET A 127 22.88 19.45 11.45
C MET A 127 23.51 19.52 10.05
N THR A 128 24.31 18.52 9.69
CA THR A 128 24.88 18.42 8.34
C THR A 128 23.97 17.61 7.43
N GLY A 129 23.75 18.11 6.22
CA GLY A 129 22.97 17.43 5.18
C GLY A 129 23.60 17.57 3.80
N LYS A 130 22.93 17.00 2.80
CA LYS A 130 23.27 17.18 1.37
C LYS A 130 22.14 17.92 0.67
N VAL A 131 22.51 18.80 -0.25
CA VAL A 131 21.55 19.48 -1.13
C VAL A 131 21.01 18.49 -2.15
N SER A 132 19.69 18.42 -2.30
CA SER A 132 19.01 17.75 -3.41
C SER A 132 18.21 18.79 -4.18
N LEU A 133 18.33 18.78 -5.51
CA LEU A 133 17.55 19.62 -6.41
C LEU A 133 16.30 18.82 -6.80
N VAL A 134 15.11 19.37 -6.50
CA VAL A 134 13.80 18.78 -6.82
C VAL A 134 13.10 19.65 -7.85
#